data_AF-A0A8J6VXQ2-F1
#
_entry.id   AF-A0A8J6VXQ2-F1
#
_cell.length_a   1.000
_cell.length_b   1.000
_cell.length_c   1.000
_cell.angle_alpha   90.00
_cell.angle_beta   90.00
_cell.angle_gamma   90.00
#
_symmetry.space_group_name_H-M   'P 1'
#
loop_
_entity.id
_entity.type
_entity.pdbx_description
1 polymer ?
#
loop_
_entity_poly.entity_id
_entity_poly.type
_entity_poly.pdbx_seq_one_letter_code
_entity_poly.pdbx_strand_id
1 'polypeptide(L)'
;MQGHPPQAEPLDATLVALPLVIAADGVTVALRPTPRSAKGKIVWREVKVGLLARLGRKTNRAGKIRTELRQHRLVAVLGTIDALQLRLQLEAGRQSIESSSQVVCMSDGARGFWRLYEQSFAPGAVGILDFYHASGHLW
;
A
#
# COMPACT_ATOMS: atom_id res chain seq x y z
N MET A 1 16.66 -7.97 20.83
CA MET A 1 15.59 -8.95 20.54
C MET A 1 15.58 -9.19 19.05
N GLN A 2 15.82 -10.42 18.59
CA GLN A 2 15.66 -10.77 17.17
C GLN A 2 14.17 -10.96 16.90
N GLY A 3 13.62 -10.18 15.97
CA GLY A 3 12.23 -10.33 15.53
C GLY A 3 12.10 -11.57 14.63
N HIS A 4 11.01 -12.33 14.80
CA HIS A 4 10.69 -13.42 13.89
C HIS A 4 10.07 -12.84 12.60
N PRO A 5 10.37 -13.41 11.42
CA PRO A 5 9.72 -13.02 10.18
C PRO A 5 8.20 -13.25 10.28
N PRO A 6 7.38 -12.43 9.60
CA PRO A 6 5.94 -12.65 9.59
C PRO A 6 5.62 -14.00 8.95
N GLN A 7 4.73 -14.78 9.58
CA GLN A 7 4.21 -15.99 8.97
C GLN A 7 3.37 -15.61 7.74
N ALA A 8 3.71 -16.17 6.58
CA ALA A 8 2.94 -16.03 5.36
C ALA A 8 1.51 -16.55 5.56
N GLU A 9 0.53 -15.81 5.06
CA GLU A 9 -0.85 -16.27 5.02
C GLU A 9 -1.02 -17.32 3.91
N PRO A 10 -1.90 -18.33 4.08
CA PRO A 10 -2.14 -19.30 3.04
C PRO A 10 -2.81 -18.62 1.84
N LEU A 11 -2.15 -18.66 0.68
CA LEU A 11 -2.67 -18.20 -0.60
C LEU A 11 -2.75 -19.39 -1.55
N ASP A 12 -3.85 -19.49 -2.30
CA ASP A 12 -3.92 -20.48 -3.37
C ASP A 12 -2.95 -20.13 -4.52
N ALA A 13 -2.60 -21.14 -5.32
CA ALA A 13 -1.65 -20.97 -6.42
C ALA A 13 -2.10 -19.94 -7.47
N THR A 14 -3.41 -19.72 -7.62
CA THR A 14 -3.93 -18.73 -8.58
C THR A 14 -3.69 -17.31 -8.09
N LEU A 15 -3.85 -17.05 -6.79
CA LEU A 15 -3.56 -15.75 -6.17
C LEU A 15 -2.06 -15.46 -6.14
N VAL A 16 -1.21 -16.46 -5.86
CA VAL A 16 0.25 -16.29 -5.84
C VAL A 16 0.78 -15.90 -7.23
N ALA A 17 0.18 -16.44 -8.29
CA ALA A 17 0.58 -16.14 -9.67
C ALA A 17 0.21 -14.71 -10.12
N LEU A 18 -0.69 -14.01 -9.40
CA LEU A 18 -1.06 -12.64 -9.73
C LEU A 18 0.00 -11.64 -9.25
N PRO A 19 0.29 -10.57 -10.02
CA PRO A 19 1.18 -9.51 -9.58
C PRO A 19 0.73 -8.90 -8.25
N LEU A 20 1.68 -8.69 -7.34
CA LEU A 20 1.46 -7.96 -6.10
C LEU A 20 1.71 -6.47 -6.34
N VAL A 21 0.70 -5.64 -6.10
CA VAL A 21 0.84 -4.19 -6.05
C VAL A 21 0.94 -3.73 -4.61
N ILE A 22 1.89 -2.84 -4.36
CA ILE A 22 2.05 -2.07 -3.14
C ILE A 22 1.87 -0.61 -3.54
N ALA A 23 0.95 0.11 -2.91
CA ALA A 23 0.76 1.53 -3.13
C ALA A 23 0.73 2.25 -1.78
N ALA A 24 1.23 3.49 -1.73
CA ALA A 24 1.22 4.29 -0.51
C ALA A 24 0.96 5.76 -0.80
N ASP A 25 0.24 6.42 0.11
CA ASP A 25 -0.15 7.83 0.01
C ASP A 25 -0.42 8.45 1.39
N GLY A 26 -0.52 9.78 1.47
CA GLY A 26 -0.94 10.54 2.63
C GLY A 26 -2.32 11.14 2.45
N VAL A 27 -3.25 10.85 3.37
CA VAL A 27 -4.61 11.44 3.35
C VAL A 27 -4.85 12.29 4.59
N THR A 28 -5.44 13.46 4.41
CA THR A 28 -5.81 14.32 5.56
C THR A 28 -7.16 13.88 6.10
N VAL A 29 -7.21 13.49 7.37
CA VAL A 29 -8.41 12.99 8.05
C VAL A 29 -8.83 13.95 9.16
N ALA A 30 -10.13 14.23 9.23
CA ALA A 30 -10.74 14.95 10.34
C ALA A 30 -10.83 14.05 11.57
N LEU A 31 -10.10 14.40 12.63
CA LEU A 31 -10.10 13.65 13.89
C LEU A 31 -10.69 14.46 15.02
N ARG A 32 -11.30 13.75 15.98
CA ARG A 32 -11.79 14.35 17.21
C ARG A 32 -10.59 14.64 18.14
N PRO A 33 -10.55 15.81 18.80
CA PRO A 33 -9.44 16.15 19.68
C PRO A 33 -9.43 15.27 20.93
N THR A 34 -10.61 14.85 21.40
CA THR A 34 -10.77 14.04 22.61
C THR A 34 -11.35 12.67 22.24
N PRO A 35 -10.71 11.56 22.65
CA PRO A 35 -11.25 10.22 22.43
C PRO A 35 -12.68 10.09 23.00
N ARG A 36 -13.57 9.46 22.22
CA ARG A 36 -14.97 9.16 22.60
C ARG A 36 -15.85 10.38 22.95
N SER A 37 -15.43 11.61 22.63
CA SER A 37 -16.25 12.81 22.82
C SER A 37 -16.41 13.59 21.52
N ALA A 38 -17.64 13.98 21.16
CA ALA A 38 -17.92 14.83 20.01
C ALA A 38 -17.64 16.32 20.27
N LYS A 39 -17.26 16.70 21.50
CA LYS A 39 -16.96 18.10 21.85
C LYS A 39 -15.58 18.52 21.35
N GLY A 40 -15.47 19.78 20.97
CA GLY A 40 -14.21 20.40 20.52
C GLY A 40 -14.15 20.60 19.00
N LYS A 41 -13.19 21.42 18.55
CA LYS A 41 -12.95 21.68 17.13
C LYS A 41 -12.27 20.47 16.48
N ILE A 42 -12.62 20.20 15.22
CA ILE A 42 -11.96 19.17 14.41
C ILE A 42 -10.46 19.47 14.32
N VAL A 43 -9.65 18.42 14.48
CA VAL A 43 -8.21 18.48 14.24
C VAL A 43 -7.93 17.70 12.96
N TRP A 44 -7.47 18.39 11.93
CA TRP A 44 -7.03 17.77 10.69
C TRP A 44 -5.64 17.19 10.89
N ARG A 45 -5.46 15.91 10.58
CA ARG A 45 -4.17 15.24 10.66
C ARG A 45 -3.94 14.39 9.43
N GLU A 46 -2.70 14.40 8.95
CA GLU A 46 -2.27 13.49 7.90
C GLU A 46 -2.19 12.06 8.46
N VAL A 47 -2.81 11.12 7.77
CA VAL A 47 -2.71 9.68 7.99
C VAL A 47 -2.03 9.09 6.78
N LYS A 48 -0.95 8.34 7.01
CA LYS A 48 -0.23 7.63 5.96
C LYS A 48 -0.90 6.30 5.72
N VAL A 49 -1.27 6.04 4.48
CA VAL A 49 -2.00 4.84 4.09
C VAL A 49 -1.18 4.03 3.11
N GLY A 50 -1.38 2.73 3.14
CA GLY A 50 -0.75 1.79 2.22
C GLY A 50 -1.70 0.67 1.84
N LEU A 51 -1.68 0.27 0.58
CA LEU A 51 -2.48 -0.82 0.02
C LEU A 51 -1.55 -1.90 -0.51
N LEU A 52 -1.82 -3.15 -0.15
CA LEU A 52 -1.26 -4.32 -0.83
C LEU A 52 -2.41 -5.07 -1.49
N ALA A 53 -2.27 -5.46 -2.76
CA ALA A 53 -3.29 -6.23 -3.46
C ALA A 53 -2.72 -7.09 -4.58
N ARG A 54 -3.34 -8.24 -4.82
CA ARG A 54 -3.10 -9.09 -5.98
C ARG A 54 -3.93 -8.59 -7.17
N LEU A 55 -3.28 -8.28 -8.30
CA LEU A 55 -3.96 -7.77 -9.49
C LEU A 55 -4.55 -8.89 -10.34
N GLY A 56 -5.85 -9.12 -10.17
CA GLY A 56 -6.64 -10.02 -11.00
C GLY A 56 -7.35 -9.33 -12.17
N ARG A 57 -8.07 -10.11 -12.95
CA ARG A 57 -8.93 -9.63 -14.05
C ARG A 57 -10.33 -10.22 -13.88
N LYS A 58 -11.35 -9.42 -14.18
CA LYS A 58 -12.75 -9.84 -14.16
C LYS A 58 -13.50 -9.29 -15.36
N THR A 59 -14.27 -10.16 -16.01
CA THR A 59 -15.20 -9.76 -17.07
C THR A 59 -16.50 -9.27 -16.44
N ASN A 60 -16.94 -8.07 -16.81
CA ASN A 60 -18.21 -7.53 -16.34
C ASN A 60 -19.39 -8.10 -17.16
N ARG A 61 -20.63 -7.78 -16.76
CA ARG A 61 -21.85 -8.22 -17.48
C ARG A 61 -21.92 -7.78 -18.94
N ALA A 62 -21.17 -6.74 -19.32
CA ALA A 62 -21.08 -6.23 -20.68
C ALA A 62 -19.92 -6.84 -21.49
N GLY A 63 -19.26 -7.90 -20.98
CA GLY A 63 -18.15 -8.57 -21.66
C GLY A 63 -16.81 -7.83 -21.59
N LYS A 64 -16.72 -6.69 -20.88
CA LYS A 64 -15.49 -5.91 -20.76
C LYS A 64 -14.62 -6.43 -19.61
N ILE A 65 -13.35 -6.71 -19.91
CA ILE A 65 -12.34 -7.06 -18.89
C ILE A 65 -11.97 -5.81 -18.07
N ARG A 66 -11.99 -5.93 -16.75
CA ARG A 66 -11.55 -4.92 -15.79
C ARG A 66 -10.52 -5.51 -14.83
N THR A 67 -9.65 -4.66 -14.32
CA THR A 67 -8.76 -5.01 -13.21
C THR A 67 -9.59 -5.24 -11.95
N GLU A 68 -9.23 -6.26 -11.17
CA GLU A 68 -9.85 -6.58 -9.90
C GLU A 68 -8.79 -6.71 -8.82
N LEU A 69 -8.96 -6.01 -7.71
CA LEU A 69 -8.09 -6.12 -6.55
C LEU A 69 -8.49 -7.34 -5.72
N ARG A 70 -7.66 -8.39 -5.77
CA ARG A 70 -7.80 -9.59 -4.97
C ARG A 70 -6.91 -9.49 -3.73
N GLN A 71 -7.29 -10.16 -2.65
CA GLN A 71 -6.51 -10.22 -1.42
C GLN A 71 -5.96 -8.87 -0.95
N HIS A 72 -6.79 -7.83 -0.96
CA HIS A 72 -6.32 -6.51 -0.59
C HIS A 72 -6.17 -6.37 0.93
N ARG A 73 -5.12 -5.68 1.36
CA ARG A 73 -4.86 -5.28 2.75
C ARG A 73 -4.59 -3.78 2.79
N LEU A 74 -5.22 -3.11 3.73
CA LEU A 74 -5.01 -1.69 3.98
C LEU A 74 -4.24 -1.53 5.28
N VAL A 75 -3.17 -0.74 5.23
CA VAL A 75 -2.42 -0.27 6.38
C VAL A 75 -2.66 1.23 6.52
N ALA A 76 -2.95 1.69 7.73
CA ALA A 76 -3.10 3.10 8.03
C ALA A 76 -2.32 3.46 9.30
N VAL A 77 -1.58 4.57 9.25
CA VAL A 77 -0.73 5.05 10.33
C VAL A 77 -0.95 6.55 10.54
N LEU A 78 -1.50 6.89 11.70
CA LEU A 78 -1.43 8.25 12.21
C LEU A 78 -0.05 8.47 12.85
N GLY A 79 0.94 8.83 12.02
CA GLY A 79 2.33 8.88 12.46
C GLY A 79 3.33 9.07 11.32
N THR A 80 4.55 8.60 11.55
CA THR A 80 5.67 8.78 10.61
C THR A 80 5.59 7.80 9.45
N ILE A 81 6.33 8.14 8.39
CA ILE A 81 6.44 7.26 7.23
C ILE A 81 7.20 5.96 7.57
N ASP A 82 8.17 6.01 8.48
CA ASP A 82 8.92 4.83 8.92
C ASP A 82 8.01 3.83 9.65
N ALA A 83 7.01 4.34 10.40
CA ALA A 83 6.00 3.50 11.03
C ALA A 83 5.05 2.85 10.00
N LEU A 84 4.80 3.50 8.86
CA LEU A 84 4.10 2.89 7.73
C LEU A 84 4.98 1.84 7.03
N GLN A 85 6.25 2.16 6.78
CA GLN A 85 7.23 1.28 6.13
C GLN A 85 7.31 -0.08 6.82
N LEU A 86 7.50 -0.10 8.14
CA LEU A 86 7.56 -1.33 8.90
C LEU A 86 6.29 -2.19 8.73
N ARG A 87 5.11 -1.56 8.74
CA ARG A 87 3.84 -2.28 8.57
C ARG A 87 3.66 -2.80 7.15
N LEU A 88 4.05 -2.03 6.14
CA LEU A 88 4.02 -2.47 4.74
C LEU A 88 4.94 -3.67 4.51
N GLN A 89 6.14 -3.68 5.10
CA GLN A 89 7.06 -4.82 5.00
C GLN A 89 6.46 -6.08 5.66
N LEU A 90 5.83 -5.93 6.83
CA LEU A 90 5.18 -7.04 7.52
C LEU A 90 4.00 -7.60 6.71
N GLU A 91 3.14 -6.73 6.17
CA GLU A 91 2.02 -7.15 5.32
C GLU A 91 2.49 -7.77 3.99
N ALA A 92 3.58 -7.25 3.40
CA ALA A 92 4.17 -7.82 2.20
C ALA A 92 4.69 -9.24 2.46
N GLY A 93 5.37 -9.45 3.59
CA GLY A 93 5.79 -10.78 4.03
C GLY A 93 4.60 -11.73 4.24
N ARG A 94 3.51 -11.26 4.89
CA ARG A 94 2.27 -12.04 5.02
C ARG A 94 1.69 -12.43 3.66
N GLN A 95 1.74 -11.54 2.67
CA GLN A 95 1.26 -11.82 1.31
C GLN A 95 2.25 -12.60 0.44
N SER A 96 3.31 -13.18 1.00
CA SER A 96 4.31 -13.95 0.25
C SER A 96 4.95 -13.14 -0.90
N ILE A 97 5.42 -11.92 -0.59
CA ILE A 97 6.13 -11.08 -1.56
C ILE A 97 7.33 -11.80 -2.21
N GLU A 98 8.06 -12.61 -1.45
CA GLU A 98 9.27 -13.32 -1.92
C GLU A 98 8.98 -14.38 -2.98
N SER A 99 7.77 -14.96 -2.99
CA SER A 99 7.34 -15.94 -4.01
C SER A 99 6.50 -15.33 -5.13
N SER A 100 6.29 -14.01 -5.09
CA SER A 100 5.54 -13.30 -6.13
C SER A 100 6.38 -13.20 -7.39
N SER A 101 5.83 -13.64 -8.52
CA SER A 101 6.50 -13.54 -9.83
C SER A 101 6.70 -12.09 -10.28
N GLN A 102 5.87 -11.18 -9.79
CA GLN A 102 5.95 -9.76 -10.08
C GLN A 102 5.49 -8.94 -8.87
N VAL A 103 6.27 -7.92 -8.53
CA VAL A 103 5.93 -6.94 -7.50
C VAL A 103 6.06 -5.55 -8.10
N VAL A 104 5.05 -4.72 -7.87
CA VAL A 104 5.00 -3.33 -8.32
C VAL A 104 4.78 -2.44 -7.10
N CYS A 105 5.58 -1.38 -6.99
CA CYS A 105 5.39 -0.34 -6.00
C CYS A 105 4.98 0.96 -6.70
N MET A 106 3.85 1.54 -6.29
CA MET A 106 3.32 2.77 -6.88
C MET A 106 3.25 3.89 -5.83
N SER A 107 3.72 5.08 -6.21
CA SER A 107 3.65 6.28 -5.36
C SER A 107 3.67 7.55 -6.22
N ASP A 108 3.18 8.64 -5.66
CA ASP A 108 3.24 10.02 -6.16
C ASP A 108 4.66 10.57 -6.43
N GLY A 109 5.72 9.84 -6.05
CA GLY A 109 7.10 10.29 -6.22
C GLY A 109 7.56 11.28 -5.14
N ALA A 110 6.74 11.56 -4.12
CA ALA A 110 7.18 12.38 -3.01
C ALA A 110 8.37 11.71 -2.31
N ARG A 111 9.39 12.51 -1.96
CA ARG A 111 10.67 12.03 -1.40
C ARG A 111 10.51 11.01 -0.26
N GLY A 112 9.48 11.16 0.57
CA GLY A 112 9.17 10.20 1.63
C GLY A 112 8.81 8.82 1.08
N PHE A 113 7.76 8.74 0.26
CA PHE A 113 7.26 7.46 -0.25
C PHE A 113 8.24 6.81 -1.22
N TRP A 114 8.97 7.61 -2.00
CA TRP A 114 10.03 7.09 -2.85
C TRP A 114 11.18 6.46 -2.05
N ARG A 115 11.61 7.11 -0.95
CA ARG A 115 12.59 6.53 -0.02
C ARG A 115 12.10 5.21 0.58
N LEU A 116 10.81 5.14 0.96
CA LEU A 116 10.20 3.93 1.50
C LEU A 116 10.31 2.77 0.49
N TYR A 117 10.01 3.03 -0.78
CA TYR A 117 10.19 2.07 -1.88
C TYR A 117 11.66 1.63 -2.00
N GLU A 118 12.59 2.58 -2.12
CA GLU A 118 14.02 2.30 -2.29
C GLU A 118 14.58 1.42 -1.17
N GLN A 119 14.20 1.72 0.08
CA GLN A 119 14.71 1.01 1.24
C GLN A 119 14.07 -0.35 1.48
N SER A 120 12.86 -0.59 0.98
CA SER A 120 12.06 -1.76 1.37
C SER A 120 11.82 -2.75 0.26
N PHE A 121 11.68 -2.28 -0.98
CA PHE A 121 11.11 -3.09 -2.07
C PHE A 121 11.93 -3.03 -3.36
N ALA A 122 12.78 -2.03 -3.56
CA ALA A 122 13.58 -1.90 -4.78
C ALA A 122 14.38 -3.16 -5.21
N PRO A 123 14.89 -4.03 -4.29
CA PRO A 123 15.57 -5.26 -4.70
C PRO A 123 14.70 -6.26 -5.49
N GLY A 124 13.37 -6.19 -5.37
CA GLY A 124 12.45 -7.17 -5.98
C GLY A 124 11.18 -6.58 -6.57
N ALA A 125 11.05 -5.25 -6.63
CA ALA A 125 9.86 -4.57 -7.10
C ALA A 125 10.17 -3.48 -8.12
N VAL A 126 9.31 -3.37 -9.12
CA VAL A 126 9.33 -2.26 -10.09
C VAL A 126 8.63 -1.05 -9.47
N GLY A 127 9.36 0.06 -9.34
CA GLY A 127 8.79 1.35 -8.94
C GLY A 127 8.05 2.00 -10.12
N ILE A 128 6.80 2.41 -9.90
CA ILE A 128 5.97 3.13 -10.86
C ILE A 128 5.58 4.47 -10.25
N LEU A 129 5.94 5.56 -10.93
CA LEU A 129 5.49 6.89 -10.58
C LEU A 129 4.01 7.03 -10.95
N ASP A 130 3.19 7.49 -10.01
CA ASP A 130 1.82 7.86 -10.29
C ASP A 130 1.80 9.11 -11.19
N PHE A 131 1.55 8.87 -12.47
CA PHE A 131 1.53 9.91 -13.49
C PHE A 131 0.43 10.95 -13.24
N TYR A 132 -0.71 10.57 -12.64
CA TYR A 132 -1.78 11.52 -12.37
C TYR A 132 -1.29 12.63 -11.44
N HIS A 133 -0.64 12.25 -10.35
CA HIS A 133 -0.02 13.19 -9.41
C HIS A 133 1.16 13.93 -10.03
N ALA A 134 2.08 13.21 -10.69
CA ALA A 134 3.27 13.82 -11.28
C ALA A 134 2.91 14.87 -12.33
N SER A 135 1.90 14.60 -13.16
CA SER A 135 1.47 15.52 -14.20
C SER A 135 1.12 16.90 -13.61
N GLY A 136 0.43 16.95 -12.46
CA GLY A 136 0.07 18.19 -11.76
C GLY A 136 1.24 19.11 -11.38
N HIS A 137 2.49 18.63 -11.45
CA HIS A 137 3.70 19.37 -11.10
C HIS A 137 4.67 19.58 -12.28
N LEU A 138 4.33 19.11 -13.49
CA LEU A 138 5.22 19.07 -14.65
C LEU A 138 5.01 20.21 -15.66
N TRP A 139 4.40 21.33 -15.26
CA TRP A 139 4.19 22.51 -16.11
C TRP A 139 4.30 23.84 -15.38
#